data_AF-A0A368ZPB8-F1
#
_entry.id   AF-A0A368ZPB8-F1
#
_cell.length_a   1.000
_cell.length_b   1.000
_cell.length_c   1.000
_cell.angle_alpha   90.00
_cell.angle_beta   90.00
_cell.angle_gamma   90.00
#
_symmetry.space_group_name_H-M   'P 1'
#
loop_
_entity.id
_entity.type
_entity.pdbx_description
1 polymer ?
#
loop_
_entity_poly.entity_id
_entity_poly.type
_entity_poly.pdbx_seq_one_letter_code
_entity_poly.pdbx_strand_id
1 'polypeptide(L)'
;MDMFSAFISSFATILQPEVLAYMISGFLIGTFFGAMPGLTSVLAIALLLPITYSLDVVSALVMCSSIFMAGMYSGSITAITINIPGAPSSVMTAVEGNALMKKGYGANALGHAALGSMVGGVIGVLLLVCLAPVTAKLSLYIQTPGKFSLILFSLIVIVISHKKFIIRAAIASLMGIMIASVGIDVMQPISRFDFGTEALMEGIDMMPLIIGVFAISEIIYQTQVGKMRLDVGDAAKQIKRRDFFPKLSEIKTIGLWTYLKSSVIGYMVGVLPGAGGSVAAFISYADAKRRSKNKEEYGSGSREGIVAAESANNSMCGGAFVPMLVFGIPGDPTTAIVLGVLMILNSDNKCDTANQV
;
A
#
# COMPACT_ATOMS: atom_id res chain seq x y z
N MET A 1 5.04 -31.35 -8.09
CA MET A 1 6.07 -30.44 -8.63
C MET A 1 6.82 -29.86 -7.45
N ASP A 2 8.15 -29.87 -7.47
CA ASP A 2 8.93 -29.17 -6.45
C ASP A 2 8.62 -27.68 -6.52
N MET A 3 8.45 -27.01 -5.38
CA MET A 3 8.09 -25.58 -5.30
C MET A 3 8.99 -24.70 -6.18
N PHE A 4 10.28 -25.05 -6.25
CA PHE A 4 11.25 -24.38 -7.09
C PHE A 4 10.94 -24.50 -8.60
N SER A 5 10.51 -25.68 -9.05
CA SER A 5 10.09 -25.89 -10.44
C SER A 5 8.83 -25.08 -10.78
N ALA A 6 7.85 -25.04 -9.86
CA ALA A 6 6.64 -24.23 -10.06
C ALA A 6 6.97 -22.74 -10.15
N PHE A 7 7.86 -22.24 -9.28
CA PHE A 7 8.32 -20.84 -9.31
C PHE A 7 9.02 -20.48 -10.63
N ILE A 8 9.91 -21.34 -11.12
CA ILE A 8 10.55 -21.14 -12.43
C ILE A 8 9.53 -21.16 -13.56
N SER A 9 8.58 -22.09 -13.54
CA SER A 9 7.50 -22.14 -14.54
C SER A 9 6.64 -20.88 -14.54
N SER A 10 6.41 -20.25 -13.39
CA SER A 10 5.66 -18.98 -13.32
C SER A 10 6.36 -17.82 -14.05
N PHE A 11 7.70 -17.78 -14.08
CA PHE A 11 8.40 -16.78 -14.90
C PHE A 11 8.13 -16.97 -16.40
N ALA A 12 8.02 -18.21 -16.87
CA ALA A 12 7.67 -18.49 -18.26
C ALA A 12 6.25 -18.01 -18.59
N THR A 13 5.30 -18.15 -17.64
CA THR A 13 3.94 -17.63 -17.80
C THR A 13 3.92 -16.10 -17.89
N ILE A 14 4.67 -15.40 -17.03
CA ILE A 14 4.74 -13.92 -17.05
C ILE A 14 5.37 -13.40 -18.34
N LEU A 15 6.31 -14.15 -18.93
CA LEU A 15 6.96 -13.78 -20.20
C LEU A 15 6.08 -14.00 -21.43
N GLN A 16 4.89 -14.60 -21.29
CA GLN A 16 3.94 -14.68 -22.39
C GLN A 16 3.50 -13.26 -22.80
N PRO A 17 3.47 -12.92 -24.10
CA PRO A 17 3.23 -11.55 -24.56
C PRO A 17 1.93 -10.93 -24.01
N GLU A 18 0.88 -11.74 -23.88
CA GLU A 18 -0.41 -11.33 -23.35
C GLU A 18 -0.34 -10.97 -21.86
N VAL A 19 0.16 -11.88 -21.02
CA VAL A 19 0.34 -11.65 -19.57
C VAL A 19 1.28 -10.48 -19.32
N LEU A 20 2.35 -10.36 -20.11
CA LEU A 20 3.29 -9.25 -20.03
C LEU A 20 2.61 -7.91 -20.38
N ALA A 21 1.75 -7.88 -21.40
CA ALA A 21 1.00 -6.68 -21.77
C ALA A 21 0.03 -6.25 -20.65
N TYR A 22 -0.63 -7.21 -19.99
CA TYR A 22 -1.48 -6.93 -18.81
C TYR A 22 -0.68 -6.46 -17.59
N MET A 23 0.51 -7.02 -17.37
CA MET A 23 1.43 -6.56 -16.32
C MET A 23 1.86 -5.11 -16.55
N ILE A 24 2.30 -4.78 -17.78
CA ILE A 24 2.76 -3.44 -18.14
C ILE A 24 1.60 -2.44 -18.09
N SER A 25 0.44 -2.78 -18.66
CA SER A 25 -0.73 -1.90 -18.62
C SER A 25 -1.22 -1.68 -17.19
N GLY A 26 -1.29 -2.74 -16.37
CA GLY A 26 -1.61 -2.64 -14.96
C GLY A 26 -0.63 -1.75 -14.20
N PHE A 27 0.67 -1.88 -14.45
CA PHE A 27 1.69 -1.01 -13.85
C PHE A 27 1.50 0.47 -14.25
N LEU A 28 1.23 0.75 -15.53
CA LEU A 28 1.01 2.11 -16.01
C LEU A 28 -0.26 2.73 -15.43
N ILE A 29 -1.35 1.96 -15.40
CA ILE A 29 -2.63 2.42 -14.84
C ILE A 29 -2.48 2.66 -13.34
N GLY A 30 -1.87 1.73 -12.60
CA GLY A 30 -1.61 1.90 -11.18
C GLY A 30 -0.73 3.12 -10.89
N THR A 31 0.31 3.34 -11.71
CA THR A 31 1.16 4.52 -11.60
C THR A 31 0.37 5.81 -11.87
N PHE A 32 -0.48 5.83 -12.89
CA PHE A 32 -1.30 7.00 -13.23
C PHE A 32 -2.27 7.35 -12.11
N PHE A 33 -3.02 6.36 -11.62
CA PHE A 33 -3.99 6.55 -10.55
C PHE A 33 -3.29 6.97 -9.25
N GLY A 34 -2.28 6.23 -8.79
CA GLY A 34 -1.60 6.56 -7.53
C GLY A 34 -0.79 7.86 -7.58
N ALA A 35 -0.36 8.31 -8.76
CA ALA A 35 0.25 9.63 -8.94
C ALA A 35 -0.76 10.79 -8.91
N MET A 36 -2.06 10.54 -8.72
CA MET A 36 -3.08 11.57 -8.58
C MET A 36 -3.68 11.55 -7.17
N PRO A 37 -3.74 12.69 -6.46
CA PRO A 37 -4.36 12.75 -5.14
C PRO A 37 -5.82 12.31 -5.19
N GLY A 38 -6.16 11.31 -4.38
CA GLY A 38 -7.51 10.78 -4.25
C GLY A 38 -7.88 9.67 -5.22
N LEU A 39 -7.04 9.40 -6.22
CA LEU A 39 -7.20 8.22 -7.07
C LEU A 39 -6.37 7.09 -6.47
N THR A 40 -7.04 6.10 -5.89
CA THR A 40 -6.37 4.99 -5.20
C THR A 40 -6.23 3.77 -6.12
N SER A 41 -5.37 2.82 -5.73
CA SER A 41 -5.31 1.49 -6.35
C SER A 41 -6.68 0.78 -6.27
N VAL A 42 -7.43 1.00 -5.20
CA VAL A 42 -8.79 0.46 -5.00
C VAL A 42 -9.71 0.95 -6.13
N LEU A 43 -9.74 2.25 -6.38
CA LEU A 43 -10.55 2.85 -7.44
C LEU A 43 -10.12 2.37 -8.82
N ALA A 44 -8.80 2.29 -9.06
CA ALA A 44 -8.26 1.82 -10.33
C ALA A 44 -8.73 0.39 -10.66
N ILE A 45 -8.62 -0.54 -9.69
CA ILE A 45 -9.05 -1.92 -9.89
C ILE A 45 -10.58 -1.99 -10.02
N ALA A 46 -11.33 -1.23 -9.22
CA ALA A 46 -12.80 -1.21 -9.29
C ALA A 46 -13.32 -0.73 -10.66
N LEU A 47 -12.70 0.30 -11.24
CA LEU A 47 -13.07 0.81 -12.57
C LEU A 47 -12.67 -0.14 -13.70
N LEU A 48 -11.62 -0.92 -13.51
CA LEU A 48 -11.16 -1.91 -14.48
C LEU A 48 -11.85 -3.27 -14.32
N LEU A 49 -12.63 -3.46 -13.26
CA LEU A 49 -13.35 -4.70 -12.97
C LEU A 49 -14.13 -5.24 -14.19
N PRO A 50 -14.88 -4.43 -14.97
CA PRO A 50 -15.59 -4.93 -16.14
C PRO A 50 -14.67 -5.51 -17.22
N ILE A 51 -13.47 -4.94 -17.38
CA ILE A 51 -12.48 -5.43 -18.34
C ILE A 51 -11.86 -6.75 -17.84
N THR A 52 -11.67 -6.88 -16.52
CA THR A 52 -11.09 -8.10 -15.94
C THR A 52 -11.95 -9.34 -16.13
N TYR A 53 -13.28 -9.21 -16.32
CA TYR A 53 -14.18 -10.34 -16.53
C TYR A 53 -13.92 -11.14 -17.81
N SER A 54 -13.34 -10.50 -18.82
CA SER A 54 -12.99 -11.17 -20.07
C SER A 54 -11.59 -11.80 -20.03
N LEU A 55 -10.88 -11.68 -18.91
CA LEU A 55 -9.51 -12.18 -18.76
C LEU A 55 -9.51 -13.54 -18.06
N ASP A 56 -8.50 -14.35 -18.38
CA ASP A 56 -8.21 -15.52 -17.56
C ASP A 56 -7.72 -15.08 -16.16
N VAL A 57 -7.86 -15.98 -15.18
CA VAL A 57 -7.53 -15.71 -13.78
C VAL A 57 -6.08 -15.26 -13.59
N VAL A 58 -5.14 -15.78 -14.38
CA VAL A 58 -3.72 -15.42 -14.26
C VAL A 58 -3.50 -14.01 -14.75
N SER A 59 -4.00 -13.66 -15.93
CA SER A 59 -3.88 -12.31 -16.49
C SER A 59 -4.56 -11.26 -15.61
N ALA A 60 -5.76 -11.55 -15.09
CA ALA A 60 -6.47 -10.66 -14.17
C ALA A 60 -5.67 -10.43 -12.88
N LEU A 61 -5.15 -11.50 -12.26
CA LEU A 61 -4.33 -11.39 -11.06
C LEU A 61 -3.03 -10.62 -11.28
N VAL A 62 -2.36 -10.86 -12.41
CA VAL A 62 -1.13 -10.14 -12.78
C VAL A 62 -1.41 -8.65 -12.97
N MET A 63 -2.49 -8.31 -13.67
CA MET A 63 -2.91 -6.92 -13.87
C MET A 63 -3.26 -6.24 -12.54
N CYS A 64 -4.13 -6.85 -11.72
CA CYS A 64 -4.54 -6.32 -10.42
C CYS A 64 -3.36 -6.15 -9.47
N SER A 65 -2.45 -7.12 -9.41
CA SER A 65 -1.24 -7.05 -8.57
C SER A 65 -0.30 -5.94 -9.04
N SER A 66 -0.18 -5.76 -10.36
CA SER A 66 0.63 -4.68 -10.94
C SER A 66 0.04 -3.30 -10.62
N ILE A 67 -1.28 -3.14 -10.72
CA ILE A 67 -1.99 -1.91 -10.32
C ILE A 67 -1.77 -1.63 -8.83
N PHE A 68 -1.91 -2.66 -7.99
CA PHE A 68 -1.77 -2.53 -6.55
C PHE A 68 -0.35 -2.06 -6.18
N MET A 69 0.69 -2.76 -6.60
CA MET A 69 2.08 -2.41 -6.25
C MET A 69 2.50 -1.05 -6.87
N ALA A 70 2.09 -0.76 -8.11
CA ALA A 70 2.40 0.51 -8.75
C ALA A 70 1.66 1.68 -8.11
N GLY A 71 0.39 1.49 -7.74
CA GLY A 71 -0.42 2.49 -7.04
C GLY A 71 0.15 2.86 -5.67
N MET A 72 0.58 1.85 -4.91
CA MET A 72 1.16 2.05 -3.57
C MET A 72 2.48 2.84 -3.64
N TYR A 73 3.31 2.59 -4.64
CA TYR A 73 4.53 3.38 -4.88
C TYR A 73 4.22 4.79 -5.38
N SER A 74 3.38 4.93 -6.40
CA SER A 74 3.16 6.21 -7.09
C SER A 74 2.49 7.28 -6.22
N GLY A 75 1.80 6.88 -5.14
CA GLY A 75 1.34 7.79 -4.08
C GLY A 75 2.44 8.65 -3.45
N SER A 76 3.70 8.18 -3.50
CA SER A 76 4.87 8.93 -3.06
C SER A 76 5.22 10.11 -3.96
N ILE A 77 4.83 10.08 -5.24
CA ILE A 77 5.18 11.13 -6.22
C ILE A 77 4.53 12.46 -5.82
N THR A 78 3.23 12.45 -5.57
CA THR A 78 2.47 13.63 -5.13
C THR A 78 2.80 14.02 -3.70
N ALA A 79 3.07 13.02 -2.83
CA ALA A 79 3.55 13.24 -1.47
C ALA A 79 4.85 14.08 -1.48
N ILE A 80 5.83 13.72 -2.30
CA ILE A 80 7.12 14.41 -2.39
C ILE A 80 6.97 15.78 -3.07
N THR A 81 6.29 15.83 -4.23
CA THR A 81 6.31 17.01 -5.10
C THR A 81 5.42 18.14 -4.60
N ILE A 82 4.24 17.84 -4.08
CA ILE A 82 3.22 18.85 -3.72
C ILE A 82 2.70 18.72 -2.29
N ASN A 83 3.28 17.84 -1.46
CA ASN A 83 2.88 17.59 -0.07
C ASN A 83 1.43 17.08 0.09
N ILE A 84 0.85 16.53 -0.98
CA ILE A 84 -0.49 15.93 -0.95
C ILE A 84 -0.31 14.44 -1.26
N PRO A 85 -0.34 13.54 -0.26
CA PRO A 85 -0.08 12.13 -0.49
C PRO A 85 -1.18 11.51 -1.37
N GLY A 86 -0.77 10.75 -2.40
CA GLY A 86 -1.69 10.02 -3.28
C GLY A 86 -2.22 8.73 -2.66
N ALA A 87 -1.54 8.20 -1.65
CA ALA A 87 -1.97 7.05 -0.88
C ALA A 87 -1.82 7.30 0.63
N PRO A 88 -2.69 6.72 1.47
CA PRO A 88 -2.56 6.80 2.92
C PRO A 88 -1.23 6.35 3.51
N SER A 89 -0.51 5.47 2.81
CA SER A 89 0.80 4.98 3.23
C SER A 89 1.94 5.97 2.97
N SER A 90 1.73 6.93 2.07
CA SER A 90 2.74 7.92 1.66
C SER A 90 2.78 9.16 2.56
N VAL A 91 2.00 9.21 3.65
CA VAL A 91 2.00 10.36 4.58
C VAL A 91 3.38 10.61 5.19
N MET A 92 4.08 9.55 5.63
CA MET A 92 5.45 9.70 6.16
C MET A 92 6.44 10.12 5.06
N THR A 93 6.20 9.66 3.84
CA THR A 93 6.97 10.08 2.66
C THR A 93 6.71 11.53 2.28
N ALA A 94 5.50 12.06 2.51
CA ALA A 94 5.20 13.47 2.31
C ALA A 94 6.03 14.35 3.26
N VAL A 95 6.05 14.00 4.55
CA VAL A 95 6.80 14.73 5.59
C VAL A 95 8.28 14.88 5.23
N GLU A 96 8.96 13.78 4.89
CA GLU A 96 10.39 13.83 4.55
C GLU A 96 10.64 14.30 3.11
N GLY A 97 9.86 13.76 2.18
CA GLY A 97 10.00 13.98 0.75
C GLY A 97 9.77 15.43 0.36
N ASN A 98 8.70 16.04 0.88
CA ASN A 98 8.40 17.43 0.59
C ASN A 98 9.43 18.38 1.22
N ALA A 99 9.98 18.04 2.39
CA ALA A 99 11.09 18.78 2.98
C ALA A 99 12.35 18.73 2.09
N LEU A 100 12.66 17.58 1.48
CA LEU A 100 13.73 17.46 0.48
C LEU A 100 13.41 18.19 -0.82
N MET A 101 12.16 18.15 -1.28
CA MET A 101 11.69 18.89 -2.45
C MET A 101 11.93 20.40 -2.28
N LYS A 102 11.52 20.95 -1.13
CA LYS A 102 11.76 22.37 -0.76
C LYS A 102 13.25 22.74 -0.68
N LYS A 103 14.13 21.77 -0.44
CA LYS A 103 15.60 21.94 -0.42
C LYS A 103 16.27 21.73 -1.79
N GLY A 104 15.50 21.49 -2.86
CA GLY A 104 16.03 21.22 -4.21
C GLY A 104 16.54 19.79 -4.42
N TYR A 105 16.21 18.86 -3.53
CA TYR A 105 16.58 17.44 -3.61
C TYR A 105 15.39 16.53 -3.94
N GLY A 106 14.33 17.07 -4.53
CA GLY A 106 13.10 16.32 -4.84
C GLY A 106 13.32 15.10 -5.76
N ALA A 107 14.12 15.25 -6.83
CA ALA A 107 14.46 14.13 -7.72
C ALA A 107 15.17 12.99 -6.97
N ASN A 108 16.07 13.34 -6.03
CA ASN A 108 16.76 12.37 -5.20
C ASN A 108 15.80 11.68 -4.21
N ALA A 109 14.84 12.42 -3.65
CA ALA A 109 13.79 11.86 -2.79
C ALA A 109 12.90 10.86 -3.56
N LEU A 110 12.49 11.20 -4.79
CA LEU A 110 11.75 10.30 -5.70
C LEU A 110 12.56 9.04 -6.00
N GLY A 111 13.88 9.18 -6.21
CA GLY A 111 14.79 8.06 -6.41
C GLY A 111 14.85 7.11 -5.23
N HIS A 112 14.99 7.64 -4.00
CA HIS A 112 14.99 6.83 -2.77
C HIS A 112 13.62 6.18 -2.51
N ALA A 113 12.53 6.87 -2.79
CA ALA A 113 11.18 6.32 -2.69
C ALA A 113 10.98 5.15 -3.67
N ALA A 114 11.37 5.33 -4.93
CA ALA A 114 11.28 4.29 -5.96
C ALA A 114 12.16 3.08 -5.62
N LEU A 115 13.41 3.32 -5.17
CA LEU A 115 14.33 2.25 -4.80
C LEU A 115 13.82 1.48 -3.56
N GLY A 116 13.35 2.20 -2.53
CA GLY A 116 12.74 1.61 -1.34
C GLY A 116 11.53 0.74 -1.70
N SER A 117 10.60 1.29 -2.48
CA SER A 117 9.42 0.56 -2.96
C SER A 117 9.80 -0.65 -3.82
N MET A 118 10.78 -0.54 -4.71
CA MET A 118 11.23 -1.68 -5.53
C MET A 118 11.79 -2.81 -4.65
N VAL A 119 12.73 -2.49 -3.76
CA VAL A 119 13.35 -3.48 -2.86
C VAL A 119 12.31 -4.08 -1.92
N GLY A 120 11.43 -3.25 -1.38
CA GLY A 120 10.28 -3.66 -0.57
C GLY A 120 9.37 -4.64 -1.29
N GLY A 121 8.93 -4.29 -2.49
CA GLY A 121 8.07 -5.14 -3.30
C GLY A 121 8.70 -6.49 -3.62
N VAL A 122 9.98 -6.51 -4.03
CA VAL A 122 10.72 -7.74 -4.30
C VAL A 122 10.80 -8.63 -3.06
N ILE A 123 11.20 -8.07 -1.91
CA ILE A 123 11.29 -8.83 -0.66
C ILE A 123 9.91 -9.33 -0.22
N GLY A 124 8.86 -8.51 -0.34
CA GLY A 124 7.49 -8.91 -0.02
C GLY A 124 6.99 -10.09 -0.86
N VAL A 125 7.25 -10.07 -2.17
CA VAL A 125 6.91 -11.18 -3.07
C VAL A 125 7.74 -12.43 -2.75
N LEU A 126 9.04 -12.28 -2.48
CA LEU A 126 9.88 -13.41 -2.07
C LEU A 126 9.40 -14.05 -0.77
N LEU A 127 9.04 -13.24 0.22
CA LEU A 127 8.46 -13.72 1.48
C LEU A 127 7.12 -14.41 1.25
N LEU A 128 6.25 -13.87 0.39
CA LEU A 128 4.99 -14.50 0.01
C LEU A 128 5.22 -15.88 -0.59
N VAL A 129 6.11 -16.01 -1.58
CA VAL A 129 6.41 -17.30 -2.23
C VAL A 129 7.02 -18.30 -1.24
N CYS A 130 7.97 -17.86 -0.42
CA CYS A 130 8.63 -18.74 0.56
C CYS A 130 7.67 -19.21 1.67
N LEU A 131 6.72 -18.36 2.08
CA LEU A 131 5.78 -18.68 3.15
C LEU A 131 4.48 -19.32 2.65
N ALA A 132 4.16 -19.22 1.36
CA ALA A 132 2.99 -19.86 0.74
C ALA A 132 2.74 -21.32 1.16
N PRO A 133 3.73 -22.25 1.17
CA PRO A 133 3.48 -23.63 1.58
C PRO A 133 3.13 -23.77 3.07
N VAL A 134 3.71 -22.92 3.91
CA VAL A 134 3.43 -22.89 5.36
C VAL A 134 2.01 -22.38 5.58
N THR A 135 1.66 -21.28 4.93
CA THR A 135 0.33 -20.67 5.09
C THR A 135 -0.79 -21.56 4.51
N ALA A 136 -0.54 -22.27 3.39
CA ALA A 136 -1.47 -23.23 2.82
C ALA A 136 -1.78 -24.42 3.76
N LYS A 137 -0.80 -24.87 4.56
CA LYS A 137 -1.06 -25.90 5.59
C LYS A 137 -1.84 -25.33 6.77
N LEU A 138 -1.55 -24.10 7.17
CA LEU A 138 -2.28 -23.39 8.24
C LEU A 138 -3.75 -23.14 7.88
N SER A 139 -4.08 -22.92 6.60
CA SER A 139 -5.47 -22.70 6.15
C SER A 139 -6.40 -23.84 6.52
N LEU A 140 -5.92 -25.08 6.44
CA LEU A 140 -6.69 -26.28 6.72
C LEU A 140 -7.15 -26.36 8.19
N TYR A 141 -6.44 -25.69 9.09
CA TYR A 141 -6.76 -25.66 10.53
C TYR A 141 -7.60 -24.45 10.94
N ILE A 142 -7.68 -23.42 10.10
CA ILE A 142 -8.34 -22.15 10.44
C ILE A 142 -9.80 -22.18 9.95
N GLN A 143 -10.68 -22.65 10.84
CA GLN A 143 -12.13 -22.63 10.65
C GLN A 143 -12.73 -21.25 11.02
N THR A 144 -14.05 -21.10 10.92
CA THR A 144 -14.76 -19.84 11.19
C THR A 144 -14.40 -19.18 12.54
N PRO A 145 -14.31 -19.91 13.67
CA PRO A 145 -13.84 -19.31 14.93
C PRO A 145 -12.38 -18.80 14.84
N GLY A 146 -11.51 -19.51 14.12
CA GLY A 146 -10.13 -19.11 13.90
C GLY A 146 -10.01 -17.81 13.10
N LYS A 147 -10.90 -17.58 12.13
CA LYS A 147 -10.97 -16.31 11.39
C LYS A 147 -11.29 -15.13 12.30
N PHE A 148 -12.25 -15.27 13.21
CA PHE A 148 -12.54 -14.25 14.22
C PHE A 148 -11.34 -13.98 15.12
N SER A 149 -10.69 -15.05 15.62
CA SER A 149 -9.49 -14.92 16.46
C SER A 149 -8.33 -14.23 15.74
N LEU A 150 -8.16 -14.43 14.44
CA LEU A 150 -7.14 -13.72 13.65
C LEU A 150 -7.41 -12.22 13.55
N ILE A 151 -8.66 -11.81 13.28
CA ILE A 151 -9.02 -10.40 13.23
C ILE A 151 -8.83 -9.75 14.61
N LEU A 152 -9.27 -10.42 15.68
CA LEU A 152 -9.08 -9.95 17.05
C LEU A 152 -7.58 -9.85 17.40
N PHE A 153 -6.79 -10.83 17.00
CA PHE A 153 -5.34 -10.82 17.18
C PHE A 153 -4.70 -9.63 16.46
N SER A 154 -5.08 -9.34 15.21
CA SER A 154 -4.59 -8.16 14.48
C SER A 154 -4.91 -6.86 15.22
N LEU A 155 -6.13 -6.71 15.73
CA LEU A 155 -6.52 -5.54 16.53
C LEU A 155 -5.64 -5.40 17.79
N ILE A 156 -5.40 -6.50 18.51
CA ILE A 156 -4.51 -6.52 19.68
C ILE A 156 -3.09 -6.13 19.28
N VAL A 157 -2.55 -6.71 18.19
CA VAL A 157 -1.19 -6.44 17.70
C VAL A 157 -1.02 -4.95 17.33
N ILE A 158 -2.02 -4.35 16.70
CA ILE A 158 -2.03 -2.91 16.40
C ILE A 158 -1.91 -2.11 17.71
N VAL A 159 -2.73 -2.40 18.71
CA VAL A 159 -2.72 -1.68 20.00
C VAL A 159 -1.38 -1.83 20.74
N ILE A 160 -0.83 -3.04 20.85
CA ILE A 160 0.43 -3.29 21.58
C ILE A 160 1.66 -2.77 20.85
N SER A 161 1.58 -2.57 19.52
CA SER A 161 2.68 -1.99 18.74
C SER A 161 3.03 -0.57 19.22
N HIS A 162 2.08 0.13 19.84
CA HIS A 162 2.26 1.44 20.46
C HIS A 162 2.71 1.33 21.94
N LYS A 163 3.87 0.71 22.18
CA LYS A 163 4.40 0.33 23.53
C LYS A 163 4.29 1.40 24.62
N LYS A 164 4.44 2.69 24.31
CA LYS A 164 4.40 3.78 25.31
C LYS A 164 2.98 4.28 25.62
N PHE A 165 2.01 4.04 24.75
CA PHE A 165 0.68 4.67 24.82
C PHE A 165 -0.43 3.66 24.52
N ILE A 166 -0.35 2.47 25.11
CA ILE A 166 -1.27 1.34 24.86
C ILE A 166 -2.73 1.75 25.10
N ILE A 167 -3.05 2.45 26.20
CA ILE A 167 -4.42 2.90 26.49
C ILE A 167 -4.93 3.87 25.41
N ARG A 168 -4.08 4.81 24.96
CA ARG A 168 -4.46 5.75 23.90
C ARG A 168 -4.63 5.04 22.57
N ALA A 169 -3.78 4.07 22.27
CA ALA A 169 -3.91 3.22 21.09
C ALA A 169 -5.21 2.39 21.13
N ALA A 170 -5.55 1.81 22.29
CA ALA A 170 -6.80 1.08 22.47
C ALA A 170 -8.03 1.96 22.26
N ILE A 171 -8.05 3.15 22.88
CA ILE A 171 -9.14 4.13 22.69
C ILE A 171 -9.23 4.56 21.22
N ALA A 172 -8.10 4.87 20.59
CA ALA A 172 -8.06 5.26 19.18
C ALA A 172 -8.53 4.12 18.25
N SER A 173 -8.16 2.87 18.53
CA SER A 173 -8.64 1.70 17.79
C SER A 173 -10.14 1.49 17.96
N LEU A 174 -10.68 1.63 19.18
CA LEU A 174 -12.12 1.54 19.41
C LEU A 174 -12.88 2.66 18.70
N MET A 175 -12.39 3.89 18.77
CA MET A 175 -12.97 5.01 18.02
C MET A 175 -12.89 4.77 16.51
N GLY A 176 -11.77 4.24 16.02
CA GLY A 176 -11.60 3.87 14.61
C GLY A 176 -12.61 2.81 14.16
N ILE A 177 -12.86 1.79 14.98
CA ILE A 177 -13.90 0.77 14.71
C ILE A 177 -15.30 1.41 14.69
N MET A 178 -15.59 2.32 15.63
CA MET A 178 -16.87 3.05 15.63
C MET A 178 -17.05 3.88 14.35
N ILE A 179 -16.01 4.59 13.91
CA ILE A 179 -16.04 5.38 12.67
C ILE A 179 -16.17 4.47 11.45
N ALA A 180 -15.43 3.35 11.40
CA ALA A 180 -15.51 2.38 10.32
C ALA A 180 -16.87 1.65 10.25
N SER A 181 -17.67 1.70 11.32
CA SER A 181 -19.02 1.16 11.34
C SER A 181 -20.09 2.11 10.79
N VAL A 182 -19.72 3.32 10.40
CA VAL A 182 -20.61 4.28 9.71
C VAL A 182 -20.86 3.79 8.28
N GLY A 183 -22.13 3.73 7.87
CA GLY A 183 -22.57 3.31 6.53
C GLY A 183 -23.38 2.01 6.53
N ILE A 184 -23.57 1.44 5.34
CA ILE A 184 -24.30 0.17 5.14
C ILE A 184 -23.45 -1.02 5.60
N ASP A 185 -24.04 -1.88 6.44
CA ASP A 185 -23.40 -3.15 6.80
C ASP A 185 -23.43 -4.16 5.63
N VAL A 186 -22.29 -4.81 5.38
CA VAL A 186 -22.11 -5.72 4.23
C VAL A 186 -22.81 -7.07 4.39
N MET A 187 -23.15 -7.47 5.62
CA MET A 187 -23.85 -8.74 5.92
C MET A 187 -25.35 -8.53 6.07
N GLN A 188 -25.76 -7.35 6.55
CA GLN A 188 -27.14 -6.93 6.72
C GLN A 188 -27.26 -5.53 6.12
N PRO A 189 -28.09 -5.30 5.09
CA PRO A 189 -28.21 -4.01 4.39
C PRO A 189 -28.96 -2.97 5.25
N ILE A 190 -28.47 -2.76 6.46
CA ILE A 190 -28.96 -1.84 7.47
C ILE A 190 -27.90 -0.75 7.61
N SER A 191 -28.34 0.49 7.47
CA SER A 191 -27.47 1.65 7.63
C SER A 191 -27.19 1.90 9.11
N ARG A 192 -25.93 2.19 9.45
CA ARG A 192 -25.48 2.51 10.81
C ARG A 192 -24.87 3.90 10.81
N PHE A 193 -25.32 4.74 11.74
CA PHE A 193 -24.73 6.08 11.97
C PHE A 193 -24.68 6.98 10.71
N ASP A 194 -25.63 6.84 9.77
CA ASP A 194 -25.72 7.64 8.53
C ASP A 194 -26.44 8.98 8.72
N PHE A 195 -27.15 9.15 9.84
CA PHE A 195 -27.89 10.36 10.22
C PHE A 195 -28.85 10.86 9.12
N GLY A 196 -29.35 9.96 8.27
CA GLY A 196 -30.23 10.29 7.15
C GLY A 196 -29.56 10.99 5.97
N THR A 197 -28.23 10.95 5.87
CA THR A 197 -27.47 11.54 4.75
C THR A 197 -26.91 10.46 3.83
N GLU A 198 -27.11 10.62 2.52
CA GLU A 198 -26.58 9.67 1.52
C GLU A 198 -25.05 9.59 1.55
N ALA A 199 -24.38 10.71 1.85
CA ALA A 199 -22.91 10.76 1.93
C ALA A 199 -22.33 9.85 3.04
N LEU A 200 -23.03 9.67 4.16
CA LEU A 200 -22.59 8.78 5.23
C LEU A 200 -23.05 7.34 5.03
N MET A 201 -23.97 7.10 4.09
CA MET A 201 -24.44 5.76 3.73
C MET A 201 -23.33 4.93 3.08
N GLU A 202 -22.43 5.56 2.32
CA GLU A 202 -21.21 4.96 1.76
C GLU A 202 -20.10 4.74 2.81
N GLY A 203 -20.24 5.33 4.01
CA GLY A 203 -19.24 5.29 5.07
C GLY A 203 -18.12 6.33 4.91
N ILE A 204 -17.15 6.29 5.81
CA ILE A 204 -16.01 7.23 5.82
C ILE A 204 -14.76 6.52 5.33
N ASP A 205 -14.41 6.72 4.05
CA ASP A 205 -13.18 6.18 3.48
C ASP A 205 -11.94 6.94 3.98
N MET A 206 -10.83 6.20 4.12
CA MET A 206 -9.55 6.69 4.61
C MET A 206 -8.95 7.75 3.68
N MET A 207 -9.19 7.65 2.37
CA MET A 207 -8.61 8.58 1.40
C MET A 207 -9.27 9.96 1.45
N PRO A 208 -10.61 10.12 1.40
CA PRO A 208 -11.28 11.40 1.69
C PRO A 208 -10.85 12.03 3.01
N LEU A 209 -10.70 11.23 4.08
CA LEU A 209 -10.22 11.72 5.38
C LEU A 209 -8.82 12.35 5.27
N ILE A 210 -7.89 11.68 4.59
CA ILE A 210 -6.52 12.19 4.39
C ILE A 210 -6.50 13.43 3.50
N ILE A 211 -7.31 13.47 2.44
CA ILE A 211 -7.43 14.66 1.58
C ILE A 211 -7.97 15.83 2.40
N GLY A 212 -9.01 15.61 3.20
CA GLY A 212 -9.59 16.64 4.06
C GLY A 212 -8.58 17.19 5.07
N VAL A 213 -7.83 16.31 5.75
CA VAL A 213 -6.88 16.73 6.78
C VAL A 213 -5.60 17.32 6.19
N PHE A 214 -5.00 16.70 5.18
CA PHE A 214 -3.69 17.10 4.64
C PHE A 214 -3.81 18.02 3.44
N ALA A 215 -4.63 17.69 2.43
CA ALA A 215 -4.67 18.47 1.19
C ALA A 215 -5.31 19.85 1.39
N ILE A 216 -6.47 19.91 2.05
CA ILE A 216 -7.14 21.19 2.34
C ILE A 216 -6.25 22.06 3.23
N SER A 217 -5.64 21.49 4.27
CA SER A 217 -4.72 22.22 5.14
C SER A 217 -3.51 22.74 4.39
N GLU A 218 -2.94 21.96 3.46
CA GLU A 218 -1.83 22.39 2.61
C GLU A 218 -2.24 23.53 1.68
N ILE A 219 -3.43 23.48 1.06
CA ILE A 219 -3.96 24.56 0.21
C ILE A 219 -4.13 25.85 1.02
N ILE A 220 -4.74 25.76 2.20
CA ILE A 220 -4.90 26.91 3.11
C ILE A 220 -3.54 27.48 3.52
N TYR A 221 -2.57 26.62 3.87
CA TYR A 221 -1.23 27.06 4.22
C TYR A 221 -0.52 27.76 3.06
N GLN A 222 -0.57 27.20 1.85
CA GLN A 222 0.08 27.77 0.67
C GLN A 222 -0.54 29.12 0.25
N THR A 223 -1.86 29.25 0.36
CA THR A 223 -2.58 30.51 0.12
C THR A 223 -2.22 31.58 1.15
N GLN A 224 -2.10 31.21 2.43
CA GLN A 224 -1.72 32.14 3.51
C GLN A 224 -0.26 32.63 3.39
N VAL A 225 0.67 31.77 2.98
CA VAL A 225 2.10 32.11 2.88
C VAL A 225 2.42 32.93 1.61
N GLY A 226 1.42 33.22 0.76
CA GLY A 226 1.61 33.98 -0.48
C GLY A 226 2.46 33.27 -1.54
N LYS A 227 2.75 31.97 -1.33
CA LYS A 227 3.52 31.10 -2.23
C LYS A 227 2.65 30.45 -3.31
N MET A 228 1.55 31.11 -3.70
CA MET A 228 0.86 30.81 -4.96
C MET A 228 1.67 31.24 -6.19
N ARG A 229 2.76 31.98 -5.99
CA ARG A 229 3.90 31.86 -6.90
C ARG A 229 4.59 30.56 -6.54
N LEU A 230 4.60 29.62 -7.49
CA LEU A 230 5.71 28.69 -7.65
C LEU A 230 6.97 29.57 -7.68
N ASP A 231 7.50 29.90 -6.50
CA ASP A 231 8.85 30.39 -6.31
C ASP A 231 9.71 29.15 -6.55
N VAL A 232 9.69 28.71 -7.80
CA VAL A 232 10.86 28.17 -8.47
C VAL A 232 11.85 29.33 -8.44
N GLY A 233 12.35 29.65 -7.24
CA GLY A 233 13.49 30.53 -7.11
C GLY A 233 14.57 29.95 -8.01
N ASP A 234 15.61 30.73 -8.25
CA ASP A 234 16.76 30.41 -9.12
C ASP A 234 17.45 29.03 -8.87
N ALA A 235 16.92 28.22 -7.94
CA ALA A 235 17.15 26.82 -7.64
C ALA A 235 16.36 25.77 -8.47
N ALA A 236 15.71 26.10 -9.59
CA ALA A 236 15.54 25.10 -10.66
C ALA A 236 16.92 24.79 -11.27
N LYS A 237 17.80 24.16 -10.47
CA LYS A 237 18.90 23.39 -11.04
C LYS A 237 18.27 22.52 -12.11
N GLN A 238 18.76 22.62 -13.34
CA GLN A 238 18.34 21.73 -14.43
C GLN A 238 18.39 20.31 -13.88
N ILE A 239 17.21 19.73 -13.62
CA ILE A 239 17.10 18.39 -13.05
C ILE A 239 17.64 17.47 -14.13
N LYS A 240 18.78 16.83 -13.85
CA LYS A 240 19.38 15.87 -14.77
C LYS A 240 18.80 14.50 -14.46
N ARG A 241 18.71 13.63 -15.46
CA ARG A 241 18.28 12.24 -15.27
C ARG A 241 19.06 11.53 -14.14
N ARG A 242 20.34 11.87 -13.96
CA ARG A 242 21.19 11.33 -12.88
C ARG A 242 20.70 11.65 -11.47
N ASP A 243 19.96 12.75 -11.29
CA ASP A 243 19.55 13.21 -9.97
C ASP A 243 18.42 12.34 -9.38
N PHE A 244 17.73 11.56 -10.24
CA PHE A 244 16.76 10.54 -9.86
C PHE A 244 17.40 9.24 -9.37
N PHE A 245 18.69 9.02 -9.63
CA PHE A 245 19.39 7.80 -9.20
C PHE A 245 20.07 8.06 -7.85
N PRO A 246 19.65 7.39 -6.76
CA PRO A 246 20.32 7.49 -5.47
C PRO A 246 21.81 7.14 -5.58
N LYS A 247 22.67 7.96 -4.96
CA LYS A 247 24.11 7.68 -4.97
C LYS A 247 24.40 6.44 -4.13
N LEU A 248 25.33 5.60 -4.58
CA LEU A 248 25.81 4.44 -3.82
C LEU A 248 26.28 4.80 -2.41
N SER A 249 26.85 5.99 -2.22
CA SER A 249 27.22 6.49 -0.89
C SER A 249 26.01 6.68 0.02
N GLU A 250 24.91 7.22 -0.49
CA GLU A 250 23.67 7.42 0.26
C GLU A 250 23.03 6.08 0.63
N ILE A 251 22.99 5.14 -0.32
CA ILE A 251 22.47 3.78 -0.09
C ILE A 251 23.31 3.08 0.99
N LYS A 252 24.64 3.22 0.96
CA LYS A 252 25.53 2.65 1.98
C LYS A 252 25.33 3.28 3.36
N THR A 253 25.09 4.59 3.43
CA THR A 253 24.83 5.29 4.70
C THR A 253 23.50 4.83 5.32
N ILE A 254 22.45 4.69 4.51
CA ILE A 254 21.15 4.16 4.96
C ILE A 254 21.30 2.69 5.40
N GLY A 255 22.15 1.93 4.70
CA GLY A 255 22.45 0.55 4.99
C GLY A 255 21.41 -0.43 4.46
N LEU A 256 21.87 -1.53 3.86
CA LEU A 256 21.00 -2.60 3.34
C LEU A 256 20.08 -3.22 4.41
N TRP A 257 20.51 -3.15 5.67
CA TRP A 257 19.72 -3.62 6.80
C TRP A 257 18.40 -2.86 6.96
N THR A 258 18.39 -1.55 6.68
CA THR A 258 17.17 -0.73 6.78
C THR A 258 16.15 -1.17 5.75
N TYR A 259 16.57 -1.35 4.49
CA TYR A 259 15.71 -1.90 3.43
C TYR A 259 15.12 -3.24 3.85
N LEU A 260 15.98 -4.22 4.19
CA LEU A 260 15.54 -5.57 4.55
C LEU A 260 14.59 -5.57 5.74
N LYS A 261 14.95 -4.87 6.82
CA LYS A 261 14.15 -4.84 8.03
C LYS A 261 12.80 -4.16 7.81
N SER A 262 12.79 -3.03 7.11
CA SER A 262 11.57 -2.32 6.77
C SER A 262 10.64 -3.15 5.89
N SER A 263 11.19 -3.91 4.93
CA SER A 263 10.41 -4.85 4.15
C SER A 263 9.83 -5.97 5.01
N VAL A 264 10.61 -6.58 5.91
CA VAL A 264 10.10 -7.60 6.84
C VAL A 264 8.98 -7.03 7.73
N ILE A 265 9.14 -5.81 8.25
CA ILE A 265 8.07 -5.14 9.00
C ILE A 265 6.83 -4.98 8.12
N GLY A 266 7.00 -4.47 6.90
CA GLY A 266 5.90 -4.26 5.96
C GLY A 266 5.14 -5.54 5.65
N TYR A 267 5.85 -6.61 5.31
CA TYR A 267 5.26 -7.92 5.05
C TYR A 267 4.51 -8.45 6.28
N MET A 268 5.11 -8.40 7.48
CA MET A 268 4.48 -8.89 8.71
C MET A 268 3.23 -8.10 9.08
N VAL A 269 3.23 -6.79 8.85
CA VAL A 269 2.03 -5.96 9.03
C VAL A 269 0.98 -6.32 7.96
N GLY A 270 1.38 -6.57 6.70
CA GLY A 270 0.45 -6.96 5.64
C GLY A 270 -0.24 -8.30 5.89
N VAL A 271 0.43 -9.24 6.56
CA VAL A 271 -0.17 -10.52 6.95
C VAL A 271 -1.32 -10.34 7.95
N LEU A 272 -1.35 -9.22 8.70
CA LEU A 272 -2.43 -8.90 9.63
C LEU A 272 -3.63 -8.31 8.87
N PRO A 273 -4.81 -8.96 8.88
CA PRO A 273 -5.99 -8.42 8.23
C PRO A 273 -6.35 -7.02 8.72
N GLY A 274 -6.60 -6.11 7.77
CA GLY A 274 -7.07 -4.76 8.03
C GLY A 274 -6.00 -3.77 8.52
N ALA A 275 -4.73 -4.16 8.63
CA ALA A 275 -3.67 -3.25 9.06
C ALA A 275 -3.22 -2.30 7.92
N GLY A 276 -3.11 -2.82 6.70
CA GLY A 276 -2.81 -2.05 5.48
C GLY A 276 -1.45 -1.32 5.44
N GLY A 277 -1.23 -0.58 4.35
CA GLY A 277 0.05 0.07 4.07
C GLY A 277 0.40 1.24 4.99
N SER A 278 -0.60 1.98 5.49
CA SER A 278 -0.38 3.12 6.39
C SER A 278 0.27 2.73 7.70
N VAL A 279 -0.23 1.67 8.32
CA VAL A 279 0.32 1.16 9.58
C VAL A 279 1.73 0.62 9.36
N ALA A 280 1.94 -0.11 8.26
CA ALA A 280 3.26 -0.64 7.88
C ALA A 280 4.30 0.48 7.71
N ALA A 281 3.98 1.50 6.91
CA ALA A 281 4.86 2.64 6.67
C ALA A 281 5.16 3.42 7.96
N PHE A 282 4.14 3.67 8.79
CA PHE A 282 4.29 4.38 10.06
C PHE A 282 5.18 3.63 11.05
N ILE A 283 4.93 2.33 11.29
CA ILE A 283 5.71 1.52 12.23
C ILE A 283 7.16 1.43 11.78
N SER A 284 7.39 1.18 10.49
CA SER A 284 8.73 1.11 9.92
C SER A 284 9.48 2.44 10.05
N TYR A 285 8.82 3.56 9.72
CA TYR A 285 9.37 4.89 9.89
C TYR A 285 9.73 5.18 11.36
N ALA A 286 8.83 4.86 12.30
CA ALA A 286 9.05 5.10 13.72
C ALA A 286 10.20 4.25 14.30
N ASP A 287 10.32 2.99 13.87
CA ASP A 287 11.43 2.12 14.24
C ASP A 287 12.77 2.61 13.65
N ALA A 288 12.78 3.01 12.37
CA ALA A 288 13.95 3.60 11.71
C ALA A 288 14.40 4.87 12.45
N LYS A 289 13.49 5.81 12.72
CA LYS A 289 13.77 7.03 13.50
C LYS A 289 14.36 6.72 14.88
N ARG A 290 13.85 5.68 15.55
CA ARG A 290 14.32 5.30 16.89
C ARG A 290 15.77 4.78 16.86
N ARG A 291 16.15 4.06 15.80
CA ARG A 291 17.46 3.42 15.65
C ARG A 291 18.48 4.24 14.88
N SER A 292 18.02 5.26 14.15
CA SER A 292 18.89 6.11 13.35
C SER A 292 19.94 6.82 14.20
N LYS A 293 21.13 6.99 13.62
CA LYS A 293 22.19 7.83 14.17
C LYS A 293 21.90 9.32 13.98
N ASN A 294 21.12 9.67 12.94
CA ASN A 294 20.82 11.04 12.53
C ASN A 294 19.34 11.37 12.78
N LYS A 295 18.91 11.33 14.04
CA LYS A 295 17.49 11.49 14.42
C LYS A 295 16.94 12.87 14.12
N GLU A 296 17.83 13.86 14.07
CA GLU A 296 17.58 15.26 13.74
C GLU A 296 17.17 15.49 12.28
N GLU A 297 17.52 14.57 11.37
CA GLU A 297 17.10 14.68 9.97
C GLU A 297 15.62 14.31 9.78
N TYR A 298 15.03 13.53 10.69
CA TYR A 298 13.64 13.08 10.59
C TYR A 298 12.66 14.22 10.88
N GLY A 299 11.73 14.44 9.95
CA GLY A 299 10.82 15.58 9.89
C GLY A 299 11.39 16.74 9.08
N SER A 300 12.66 16.64 8.67
CA SER A 300 13.42 17.68 7.98
C SER A 300 13.94 17.22 6.62
N GLY A 301 13.62 16.00 6.17
CA GLY A 301 14.10 15.43 4.92
C GLY A 301 15.08 14.26 5.07
N SER A 302 14.76 13.31 5.94
CA SER A 302 15.50 12.07 6.12
C SER A 302 15.27 11.10 4.96
N ARG A 303 16.33 10.79 4.21
CA ARG A 303 16.32 9.76 3.15
C ARG A 303 16.09 8.37 3.73
N GLU A 304 16.65 8.09 4.91
CA GLU A 304 16.43 6.84 5.64
C GLU A 304 14.94 6.68 6.01
N GLY A 305 14.28 7.77 6.42
CA GLY A 305 12.84 7.79 6.70
C GLY A 305 11.99 7.44 5.49
N ILE A 306 12.31 8.01 4.31
CA ILE A 306 11.63 7.68 3.04
C ILE A 306 11.82 6.21 2.70
N VAL A 307 13.07 5.72 2.72
CA VAL A 307 13.37 4.32 2.40
C VAL A 307 12.64 3.37 3.36
N ALA A 308 12.62 3.68 4.66
CA ALA A 308 11.95 2.83 5.64
C ALA A 308 10.44 2.78 5.42
N ALA A 309 9.80 3.93 5.16
CA ALA A 309 8.37 4.01 4.89
C ALA A 309 8.00 3.28 3.59
N GLU A 310 8.70 3.57 2.49
CA GLU A 310 8.39 3.02 1.17
C GLU A 310 8.73 1.53 1.02
N SER A 311 9.81 1.07 1.65
CA SER A 311 10.13 -0.37 1.66
C SER A 311 9.07 -1.19 2.41
N ALA A 312 8.54 -0.65 3.50
CA ALA A 312 7.46 -1.29 4.24
C ALA A 312 6.12 -1.19 3.49
N ASN A 313 5.81 -0.02 2.93
CA ASN A 313 4.63 0.24 2.11
C ASN A 313 4.48 -0.80 1.00
N ASN A 314 5.52 -1.01 0.20
CA ASN A 314 5.40 -1.90 -0.95
C ASN A 314 5.60 -3.39 -0.60
N SER A 315 6.40 -3.70 0.43
CA SER A 315 6.50 -5.08 0.93
C SER A 315 5.21 -5.59 1.57
N MET A 316 4.40 -4.68 2.12
CA MET A 316 3.09 -4.97 2.68
C MET A 316 2.12 -5.52 1.62
N CYS A 317 2.26 -5.14 0.34
CA CYS A 317 1.44 -5.67 -0.74
C CYS A 317 1.52 -7.21 -0.81
N GLY A 318 2.74 -7.76 -0.78
CA GLY A 318 2.95 -9.21 -0.74
C GLY A 318 2.40 -9.87 0.54
N GLY A 319 2.47 -9.18 1.67
CA GLY A 319 1.89 -9.65 2.93
C GLY A 319 0.36 -9.68 2.90
N ALA A 320 -0.28 -8.67 2.31
CA ALA A 320 -1.74 -8.54 2.22
C ALA A 320 -2.39 -9.64 1.38
N PHE A 321 -1.65 -10.18 0.40
CA PHE A 321 -2.10 -11.35 -0.37
C PHE A 321 -2.17 -12.63 0.47
N VAL A 322 -1.41 -12.75 1.56
CA VAL A 322 -1.38 -13.96 2.39
C VAL A 322 -2.75 -14.27 2.99
N PRO A 323 -3.36 -13.41 3.82
CA PRO A 323 -4.68 -13.71 4.39
C PRO A 323 -5.78 -13.77 3.32
N MET A 324 -5.62 -13.02 2.22
CA MET A 324 -6.59 -13.01 1.12
C MET A 324 -6.64 -14.38 0.42
N LEU A 325 -5.50 -14.90 -0.03
CA LEU A 325 -5.42 -16.17 -0.75
C LEU A 325 -5.70 -17.37 0.15
N VAL A 326 -5.35 -17.28 1.43
CA VAL A 326 -5.34 -18.43 2.34
C VAL A 326 -6.61 -18.52 3.17
N PHE A 327 -7.10 -17.39 3.69
CA PHE A 327 -8.27 -17.35 4.57
C PHE A 327 -9.51 -16.78 3.89
N GLY A 328 -9.36 -16.22 2.68
CA GLY A 328 -10.42 -15.45 2.02
C GLY A 328 -10.75 -14.17 2.78
N ILE A 329 -9.78 -13.61 3.51
CA ILE A 329 -9.94 -12.38 4.29
C ILE A 329 -8.99 -11.34 3.70
N PRO A 330 -9.48 -10.20 3.21
CA PRO A 330 -8.60 -9.18 2.65
C PRO A 330 -7.64 -8.63 3.71
N GLY A 331 -6.38 -8.42 3.29
CA GLY A 331 -5.36 -7.79 4.12
C GLY A 331 -5.53 -6.27 4.20
N ASP A 332 -6.07 -5.68 3.14
CA ASP A 332 -6.30 -4.25 2.96
C ASP A 332 -7.49 -3.99 1.99
N PRO A 333 -7.95 -2.74 1.82
CA PRO A 333 -9.03 -2.43 0.89
C PRO A 333 -8.75 -2.85 -0.57
N THR A 334 -7.49 -2.80 -1.02
CA THR A 334 -7.14 -3.19 -2.40
C THR A 334 -7.33 -4.69 -2.61
N THR A 335 -6.82 -5.51 -1.69
CA THR A 335 -7.00 -6.97 -1.72
C THR A 335 -8.46 -7.40 -1.52
N ALA A 336 -9.32 -6.56 -0.92
CA ALA A 336 -10.77 -6.81 -0.88
C ALA A 336 -11.39 -6.79 -2.28
N ILE A 337 -11.03 -5.81 -3.11
CA ILE A 337 -11.50 -5.75 -4.51
C ILE A 337 -10.90 -6.90 -5.31
N VAL A 338 -9.61 -7.22 -5.13
CA VAL A 338 -8.97 -8.36 -5.83
C VAL A 338 -9.62 -9.68 -5.46
N LEU A 339 -10.00 -9.88 -4.19
CA LEU A 339 -10.78 -11.04 -3.77
C LEU A 339 -12.15 -11.08 -4.47
N GLY A 340 -12.82 -9.94 -4.62
CA GLY A 340 -14.06 -9.83 -5.39
C GLY A 340 -13.89 -10.24 -6.85
N VAL A 341 -12.84 -9.74 -7.52
CA VAL A 341 -12.47 -10.14 -8.90
C VAL A 341 -12.31 -11.66 -8.98
N LEU A 342 -11.56 -12.26 -8.06
CA LEU A 342 -11.33 -13.70 -8.02
C LEU A 342 -12.62 -14.52 -7.81
N MET A 343 -13.55 -14.02 -6.99
CA MET A 343 -14.82 -14.70 -6.75
C MET A 343 -15.68 -14.72 -8.02
N ILE A 344 -15.68 -13.64 -8.79
CA ILE A 344 -16.44 -13.54 -10.05
C ILE A 344 -15.82 -14.46 -11.12
N LEU A 345 -14.51 -14.36 -11.35
CA LEU A 345 -13.81 -15.17 -12.35
C LEU A 345 -13.87 -16.68 -12.07
N ASN A 346 -13.86 -17.08 -10.80
CA ASN A 346 -14.05 -18.49 -10.43
C ASN A 346 -15.51 -18.96 -10.54
N SER A 347 -16.47 -18.03 -10.52
CA SER A 347 -17.89 -18.36 -10.70
C SER A 347 -18.25 -18.56 -12.17
N ASP A 348 -17.67 -17.76 -13.07
CA ASP A 348 -17.89 -17.90 -14.52
C ASP A 348 -17.28 -19.21 -15.07
N ASN A 349 -16.09 -19.60 -14.60
CA ASN A 349 -15.49 -20.90 -14.94
C ASN A 349 -16.35 -22.10 -14.52
N LYS A 350 -17.18 -21.96 -13.46
CA LYS A 350 -18.11 -23.03 -13.05
C LYS A 350 -19.32 -23.13 -13.99
N CYS A 351 -19.82 -22.02 -14.52
CA CYS A 351 -20.91 -22.01 -15.49
C CYS A 351 -20.50 -22.67 -16.82
N ASP A 352 -19.26 -22.47 -17.27
CA ASP A 352 -18.77 -23.13 -18.49
C ASP A 352 -18.59 -24.65 -18.32
N THR A 353 -18.17 -25.14 -17.14
CA THR A 353 -18.16 -26.59 -16.86
C THR A 353 -19.55 -27.19 -16.66
N ALA A 354 -20.55 -26.42 -16.22
CA ALA A 354 -21.92 -26.91 -16.06
C ALA A 354 -22.67 -27.05 -17.41
N ASN A 355 -22.22 -26.34 -18.45
CA ASN A 355 -22.72 -26.49 -19.83
C ASN A 355 -21.97 -27.56 -20.64
N GLN A 356 -21.03 -28.30 -20.02
CA GLN A 356 -20.28 -29.39 -20.65
C GLN A 356 -20.52 -30.77 -20.02
N VAL A 357 -21.57 -30.93 -19.19
CA VAL A 357 -22.01 -32.24 -18.67
C VAL A 357 -23.37 -32.62 -19.21
#